data_AF-A0A5C3E1C7-F1
#
_entry.id   AF-A0A5C3E1C7-F1
#
_cell.length_a   1.000
_cell.length_b   1.000
_cell.length_c   1.000
_cell.angle_alpha   90.00
_cell.angle_beta   90.00
_cell.angle_gamma   90.00
#
_symmetry.space_group_name_H-M   'P 1'
#
loop_
_entity.id
_entity.type
_entity.pdbx_description
1 polymer ?
#
loop_
_entity_poly.entity_id
_entity_poly.type
_entity_poly.pdbx_seq_one_letter_code
_entity_poly.pdbx_strand_id
1 'polypeptide(L)'
;MPSSNTASNQQPQPDYIYRPEDPEHSDQFRADSEVPSNPSHPASGLSQRYHQLSSTMEPNEVKSLTRMQILTPLSVLLQMGVMILCGSKLIKPNLQQVSRRHPTYLSVQDSFVLFYWAILYVLLIGFSVFLLLSRSPETKRALVHGVGTRLALANYMMGLWAIFWILDRPLTFILGTATLGVIALILLFNALVLAVRYPPAAKHPLDWLFIHVPVKLFLVITLQYDLWQQLFMALGYDFGSGGHETLVQGLWPAFGIVAGLGVFSALWIFATADLTWAVAGVYLNIGLLWHKHFSLIGGRDDGEPRPAPLTAAIILSISLQIVALIAGIAWRRIKARQEGRIALPLTPEEEAAVYRAEAERNAHAAAAAAPPQPANEVAPVPTGNSKKADKKLVNDIADEEAAAESSGAAAEGVTPTKVTRKLGGSSSSGSPTKKK
;
A
#
# COMPACT_ATOMS: atom_id res chain seq x y z
N MET A 1 -63.96 -64.66 -9.01
CA MET A 1 -63.91 -63.28 -9.57
C MET A 1 -63.94 -62.30 -8.40
N PRO A 2 -63.34 -61.11 -8.50
CA PRO A 2 -61.90 -60.93 -8.40
C PRO A 2 -61.49 -60.01 -7.23
N SER A 3 -60.18 -59.79 -7.09
CA SER A 3 -59.52 -59.01 -6.03
C SER A 3 -59.83 -57.50 -6.05
N SER A 4 -59.64 -56.84 -4.91
CA SER A 4 -59.31 -55.41 -4.85
C SER A 4 -58.39 -55.09 -3.66
N ASN A 5 -57.17 -54.65 -3.97
CA ASN A 5 -56.16 -54.19 -3.02
C ASN A 5 -55.45 -53.00 -3.67
N THR A 6 -55.43 -51.83 -3.03
CA THR A 6 -54.75 -50.60 -3.48
C THR A 6 -54.66 -49.66 -2.27
N ALA A 7 -53.50 -49.41 -1.65
CA ALA A 7 -52.28 -48.74 -2.13
C ALA A 7 -52.28 -47.23 -1.84
N SER A 8 -51.46 -46.84 -0.86
CA SER A 8 -51.19 -45.46 -0.45
C SER A 8 -50.02 -44.86 -1.23
N ASN A 9 -50.22 -43.68 -1.82
CA ASN A 9 -49.16 -42.94 -2.51
C ASN A 9 -48.11 -42.40 -1.52
N GLN A 10 -46.83 -42.75 -1.72
CA GLN A 10 -45.68 -41.99 -1.24
C GLN A 10 -45.00 -41.32 -2.44
N GLN A 11 -44.74 -40.02 -2.34
CA GLN A 11 -43.95 -39.28 -3.32
C GLN A 11 -42.44 -39.47 -3.05
N PRO A 12 -41.59 -39.53 -4.09
CA PRO A 12 -40.15 -39.69 -3.92
C PRO A 12 -39.50 -38.38 -3.42
N GLN A 13 -38.64 -38.48 -2.40
CA GLN A 13 -37.68 -37.41 -2.10
C GLN A 13 -36.50 -37.49 -3.07
N PRO A 14 -35.97 -36.34 -3.54
CA PRO A 14 -34.73 -36.30 -4.33
C PRO A 14 -33.49 -36.36 -3.43
N ASP A 15 -32.55 -37.25 -3.76
CA ASP A 15 -31.21 -37.26 -3.17
C ASP A 15 -30.42 -36.01 -3.59
N TYR A 16 -30.19 -35.09 -2.64
CA TYR A 16 -29.31 -33.95 -2.84
C TYR A 16 -27.88 -34.28 -2.38
N ILE A 17 -26.96 -34.34 -3.34
CA ILE A 17 -25.52 -34.49 -3.07
C ILE A 17 -24.98 -33.21 -2.45
N TYR A 18 -24.48 -33.32 -1.22
CA TYR A 18 -23.93 -32.20 -0.45
C TYR A 18 -22.69 -31.60 -1.14
N ARG A 19 -22.71 -30.29 -1.39
CA ARG A 19 -21.59 -29.56 -2.04
C ARG A 19 -21.03 -28.52 -1.05
N PRO A 20 -19.77 -28.62 -0.59
CA PRO A 20 -19.23 -27.80 0.51
C PRO A 20 -19.04 -26.28 0.25
N GLU A 21 -19.62 -25.71 -0.81
CA GLU A 21 -19.20 -24.43 -1.39
C GLU A 21 -20.27 -23.31 -1.33
N ASP A 22 -21.48 -23.58 -0.80
CA ASP A 22 -22.56 -22.59 -0.70
C ASP A 22 -22.57 -21.88 0.68
N PRO A 23 -22.18 -20.60 0.76
CA PRO A 23 -22.02 -19.88 2.04
C PRO A 23 -23.36 -19.45 2.68
N GLU A 24 -24.49 -19.57 1.99
CA GLU A 24 -25.81 -19.15 2.53
C GLU A 24 -26.48 -20.22 3.41
N HIS A 25 -26.01 -21.47 3.41
CA HIS A 25 -26.63 -22.56 4.18
C HIS A 25 -25.91 -22.87 5.52
N SER A 26 -24.67 -22.42 5.70
CA SER A 26 -23.93 -22.60 6.96
C SER A 26 -24.48 -21.77 8.13
N ASP A 27 -25.16 -20.66 7.85
CA ASP A 27 -25.67 -19.75 8.88
C ASP A 27 -27.02 -20.23 9.48
N GLN A 28 -27.85 -20.95 8.71
CA GLN A 28 -29.13 -21.48 9.22
C GLN A 28 -28.94 -22.57 10.28
N PHE A 29 -28.02 -23.52 10.06
CA PHE A 29 -27.71 -24.55 11.06
C PHE A 29 -26.99 -24.03 12.31
N ARG A 30 -26.52 -22.78 12.31
CA ARG A 30 -25.93 -22.13 13.48
C ARG A 30 -26.98 -21.47 14.39
N ALA A 31 -28.15 -21.11 13.86
CA ALA A 31 -29.25 -20.55 14.64
C ALA A 31 -29.99 -21.64 15.44
N ASP A 32 -30.20 -22.81 14.84
CA ASP A 32 -30.97 -23.90 15.47
C ASP A 32 -30.15 -24.74 16.47
N SER A 33 -28.87 -24.41 16.70
CA SER A 33 -28.04 -25.03 17.74
C SER A 33 -28.04 -24.28 19.07
N GLU A 34 -28.99 -23.37 19.32
CA GLU A 34 -29.25 -22.77 20.64
C GLU A 34 -29.87 -23.80 21.61
N VAL A 35 -29.09 -24.83 21.94
CA VAL A 35 -29.31 -25.65 23.13
C VAL A 35 -29.30 -24.70 24.34
N PRO A 36 -30.34 -24.70 25.21
CA PRO A 36 -30.38 -23.84 26.38
C PRO A 36 -29.11 -24.00 27.21
N SER A 37 -28.36 -22.91 27.35
CA SER A 37 -27.04 -22.92 27.97
C SER A 37 -27.14 -23.36 29.43
N ASN A 38 -26.66 -24.58 29.71
CA ASN A 38 -26.43 -25.03 31.07
C ASN A 38 -25.41 -24.06 31.72
N PRO A 39 -25.78 -23.29 32.76
CA PRO A 39 -24.98 -22.16 33.25
C PRO A 39 -23.67 -22.58 33.95
N SER A 40 -23.34 -23.87 33.97
CA SER A 40 -22.13 -24.44 34.55
C SER A 40 -21.00 -24.74 33.54
N HIS A 41 -21.24 -24.63 32.23
CA HIS A 41 -20.19 -24.80 31.23
C HIS A 41 -19.56 -23.45 30.82
N PRO A 42 -18.25 -23.24 31.02
CA PRO A 42 -17.59 -22.02 30.58
C PRO A 42 -17.63 -21.92 29.06
N ALA A 43 -18.07 -20.77 28.55
CA ALA A 43 -18.12 -20.50 27.12
C ALA A 43 -16.74 -20.75 26.48
N SER A 44 -16.72 -21.45 25.35
CA SER A 44 -15.50 -21.88 24.67
C SER A 44 -14.44 -20.78 24.60
N GLY A 45 -13.21 -21.05 25.04
CA GLY A 45 -12.14 -20.03 25.10
C GLY A 45 -11.80 -19.38 23.75
N LEU A 46 -12.30 -19.92 22.64
CA LEU A 46 -12.26 -19.32 21.30
C LEU A 46 -13.22 -18.13 21.15
N SER A 47 -14.45 -18.18 21.69
CA SER A 47 -15.37 -17.03 21.70
C SER A 47 -14.86 -15.96 22.67
N GLN A 48 -14.30 -16.36 23.81
CA GLN A 48 -13.65 -15.46 24.76
C GLN A 48 -12.39 -14.81 24.16
N ARG A 49 -11.56 -15.55 23.41
CA ARG A 49 -10.45 -14.98 22.62
C ARG A 49 -10.93 -14.07 21.49
N TYR A 50 -12.01 -14.39 20.79
CA TYR A 50 -12.56 -13.50 19.75
C TYR A 50 -13.10 -12.20 20.36
N HIS A 51 -13.83 -12.29 21.48
CA HIS A 51 -14.27 -11.11 22.21
C HIS A 51 -13.08 -10.31 22.77
N GLN A 52 -12.06 -10.96 23.33
CA GLN A 52 -10.83 -10.30 23.78
C GLN A 52 -10.07 -9.65 22.61
N LEU A 53 -9.84 -10.32 21.48
CA LEU A 53 -9.21 -9.68 20.31
C LEU A 53 -10.03 -8.49 19.79
N SER A 54 -11.37 -8.58 19.83
CA SER A 54 -12.26 -7.46 19.45
C SER A 54 -12.26 -6.31 20.45
N SER A 55 -12.03 -6.58 21.74
CA SER A 55 -12.02 -5.58 22.82
C SER A 55 -10.63 -5.06 23.18
N THR A 56 -9.56 -5.72 22.73
CA THR A 56 -8.17 -5.24 22.85
C THR A 56 -7.82 -4.10 21.89
N MET A 57 -8.74 -3.68 21.02
CA MET A 57 -8.59 -2.40 20.32
C MET A 57 -8.73 -1.29 21.36
N GLU A 58 -7.60 -0.68 21.74
CA GLU A 58 -7.52 0.22 22.88
C GLU A 58 -8.58 1.34 22.74
N PRO A 59 -9.26 1.78 23.82
CA PRO A 59 -10.21 2.90 23.73
C PRO A 59 -9.59 4.17 23.12
N ASN A 60 -8.26 4.29 23.12
CA ASN A 60 -7.52 5.35 22.43
C ASN A 60 -7.37 5.10 20.91
N GLU A 61 -7.17 3.86 20.47
CA GLU A 61 -7.19 3.47 19.05
C GLU A 61 -8.58 3.72 18.43
N VAL A 62 -9.66 3.36 19.13
CA VAL A 62 -11.04 3.60 18.65
C VAL A 62 -11.32 5.12 18.54
N LYS A 63 -10.92 5.92 19.53
CA LYS A 63 -11.02 7.39 19.46
C LYS A 63 -10.17 7.97 18.33
N SER A 64 -8.98 7.42 18.07
CA SER A 64 -8.10 7.82 16.97
C SER A 64 -8.73 7.50 15.61
N LEU A 65 -9.28 6.29 15.46
CA LEU A 65 -10.07 5.84 14.30
C LEU A 65 -11.21 6.81 13.99
N THR A 66 -12.09 7.10 14.96
CA THR A 66 -13.23 8.01 14.76
C THR A 66 -12.76 9.42 14.39
N ARG A 67 -11.73 9.93 15.07
CA ARG A 67 -11.14 11.25 14.73
C ARG A 67 -10.59 11.26 13.30
N MET A 68 -9.91 10.20 12.86
CA MET A 68 -9.33 10.14 11.51
C MET A 68 -10.40 9.95 10.43
N GLN A 69 -11.43 9.13 10.68
CA GLN A 69 -12.58 8.95 9.79
C GLN A 69 -13.39 10.24 9.58
N ILE A 70 -13.37 11.17 10.53
CA ILE A 70 -13.96 12.52 10.37
C ILE A 70 -12.95 13.48 9.71
N LEU A 71 -11.68 13.47 10.16
CA LEU A 71 -10.66 14.42 9.70
C LEU A 71 -10.30 14.25 8.23
N THR A 72 -10.18 13.01 7.73
CA THR A 72 -9.80 12.76 6.33
C THR A 72 -10.83 13.30 5.32
N PRO A 73 -12.12 12.93 5.34
CA PRO A 73 -13.11 13.52 4.42
C PRO A 73 -13.25 15.04 4.61
N LEU A 74 -13.19 15.55 5.84
CA LEU A 74 -13.24 16.99 6.11
C LEU A 74 -12.05 17.72 5.48
N SER A 75 -10.84 17.14 5.52
CA SER A 75 -9.65 17.72 4.88
C SER A 75 -9.77 17.79 3.35
N VAL A 76 -10.32 16.75 2.71
CA VAL A 76 -10.56 16.71 1.26
C VAL A 76 -11.60 17.74 0.85
N LEU A 77 -12.72 17.82 1.60
CA LEU A 77 -13.77 18.82 1.36
C LEU A 77 -13.26 20.25 1.55
N LEU A 78 -12.44 20.51 2.57
CA LEU A 78 -11.85 21.84 2.78
C LEU A 78 -10.87 22.21 1.66
N GLN A 79 -9.94 21.30 1.31
CA GLN A 79 -9.00 21.53 0.22
C GLN A 79 -9.73 21.79 -1.11
N MET A 80 -10.73 20.98 -1.45
CA MET A 80 -11.54 21.15 -2.65
C MET A 80 -12.33 22.47 -2.61
N GLY A 81 -12.96 22.81 -1.49
CA GLY A 81 -13.70 24.06 -1.32
C GLY A 81 -12.82 25.30 -1.47
N VAL A 82 -11.62 25.29 -0.86
CA VAL A 82 -10.63 26.37 -1.03
C VAL A 82 -10.16 26.45 -2.48
N MET A 83 -9.78 25.33 -3.10
CA MET A 83 -9.30 25.32 -4.50
C MET A 83 -10.39 25.77 -5.50
N ILE A 84 -11.66 25.42 -5.28
CA ILE A 84 -12.79 25.94 -6.07
C ILE A 84 -12.97 27.43 -5.86
N LEU A 85 -12.98 27.91 -4.60
CA LEU A 85 -13.14 29.33 -4.27
C LEU A 85 -12.00 30.18 -4.89
N CYS A 86 -10.77 29.73 -4.74
CA CYS A 86 -9.55 30.34 -5.28
C CYS A 86 -9.45 30.22 -6.82
N GLY A 87 -10.00 29.16 -7.43
CA GLY A 87 -10.11 29.02 -8.88
C GLY A 87 -11.27 29.80 -9.52
N SER A 88 -12.28 30.16 -8.73
CA SER A 88 -13.50 30.82 -9.19
C SER A 88 -13.26 32.26 -9.69
N LYS A 89 -14.25 32.83 -10.38
CA LYS A 89 -14.23 34.25 -10.78
C LYS A 89 -14.59 35.22 -9.64
N LEU A 90 -14.90 34.70 -8.43
CA LEU A 90 -15.27 35.50 -7.26
C LEU A 90 -14.06 36.20 -6.62
N ILE A 91 -12.87 35.59 -6.70
CA ILE A 91 -11.63 36.16 -6.20
C ILE A 91 -10.78 36.65 -7.38
N LYS A 92 -10.16 37.83 -7.21
CA LYS A 92 -9.20 38.42 -8.14
C LYS A 92 -7.92 38.79 -7.37
N PRO A 93 -6.73 38.32 -7.79
CA PRO A 93 -6.52 37.36 -8.87
C PRO A 93 -7.01 35.95 -8.49
N ASN A 94 -7.41 35.13 -9.46
CA ASN A 94 -7.64 33.69 -9.28
C ASN A 94 -6.42 32.86 -9.70
N LEU A 95 -6.38 31.57 -9.34
CA LEU A 95 -5.26 30.65 -9.65
C LEU A 95 -4.78 30.76 -11.11
N GLN A 96 -5.74 30.75 -12.04
CA GLN A 96 -5.48 30.81 -13.48
C GLN A 96 -4.92 32.18 -13.92
N GLN A 97 -5.36 33.27 -13.30
CA GLN A 97 -4.82 34.61 -13.58
C GLN A 97 -3.38 34.77 -13.09
N VAL A 98 -3.05 34.28 -11.88
CA VAL A 98 -1.67 34.28 -11.38
C VAL A 98 -0.77 33.44 -12.29
N SER A 99 -1.19 32.22 -12.66
CA SER A 99 -0.40 31.36 -13.56
C SER A 99 -0.19 31.94 -14.96
N ARG A 100 -1.09 32.82 -15.43
CA ARG A 100 -0.95 33.54 -16.70
C ARG A 100 -0.12 34.82 -16.58
N ARG A 101 -0.08 35.43 -15.39
CA ARG A 101 0.74 36.61 -15.08
C ARG A 101 2.22 36.25 -14.95
N HIS A 102 2.51 35.07 -14.40
CA HIS A 102 3.85 34.57 -14.14
C HIS A 102 4.15 33.29 -14.94
N PRO A 103 4.20 33.37 -16.29
CA PRO A 103 4.55 32.20 -17.11
C PRO A 103 6.04 31.89 -16.96
N THR A 104 6.32 30.59 -16.81
CA THR A 104 7.67 30.04 -16.65
C THR A 104 7.91 28.95 -17.70
N TYR A 105 9.16 28.57 -17.93
CA TYR A 105 9.47 27.39 -18.75
C TYR A 105 8.85 26.09 -18.21
N LEU A 106 8.50 26.04 -16.93
CA LEU A 106 7.88 24.87 -16.31
C LEU A 106 6.35 24.91 -16.34
N SER A 107 5.71 25.99 -16.81
CA SER A 107 4.25 26.11 -16.87
C SER A 107 3.63 25.14 -17.89
N VAL A 108 2.59 24.42 -17.46
CA VAL A 108 1.78 23.45 -18.23
C VAL A 108 0.47 24.11 -18.65
N GLN A 109 -0.14 23.64 -19.74
CA GLN A 109 -1.47 24.07 -20.16
C GLN A 109 -2.54 23.85 -19.07
N ASP A 110 -3.26 24.91 -18.69
CA ASP A 110 -4.37 24.92 -17.70
C ASP A 110 -5.25 23.66 -17.75
N SER A 111 -5.67 23.25 -18.96
CA SER A 111 -6.57 22.11 -19.20
C SER A 111 -6.01 20.77 -18.70
N PHE A 112 -4.70 20.53 -18.86
CA PHE A 112 -4.05 19.28 -18.40
C PHE A 112 -3.98 19.25 -16.87
N VAL A 113 -3.62 20.37 -16.25
CA VAL A 113 -3.56 20.51 -14.79
C VAL A 113 -4.94 20.33 -14.18
N LEU A 114 -5.97 21.00 -14.72
CA LEU A 114 -7.35 20.88 -14.24
C LEU A 114 -7.91 19.45 -14.37
N PHE A 115 -7.63 18.75 -15.49
CA PHE A 115 -8.07 17.37 -15.67
C PHE A 115 -7.37 16.40 -14.69
N TYR A 116 -6.06 16.60 -14.46
CA TYR A 116 -5.30 15.84 -13.46
C TYR A 116 -5.88 16.02 -12.06
N TRP A 117 -6.12 17.27 -11.66
CA TRP A 117 -6.74 17.59 -10.36
C TRP A 117 -8.16 17.03 -10.25
N ALA A 118 -8.96 17.06 -11.32
CA ALA A 118 -10.30 16.47 -11.31
C ALA A 118 -10.26 14.95 -11.03
N ILE A 119 -9.38 14.20 -11.71
CA ILE A 119 -9.17 12.76 -11.44
C ILE A 119 -8.69 12.54 -10.00
N LEU A 120 -7.73 13.35 -9.53
CA LEU A 120 -7.22 13.26 -8.18
C LEU A 120 -8.32 13.51 -7.13
N TYR A 121 -9.18 14.51 -7.31
CA TYR A 121 -10.31 14.75 -6.41
C TYR A 121 -11.33 13.61 -6.41
N VAL A 122 -11.67 13.04 -7.57
CA VAL A 122 -12.54 11.84 -7.64
C VAL A 122 -11.93 10.68 -6.86
N LEU A 123 -10.61 10.46 -6.96
CA LEU A 123 -9.91 9.41 -6.20
C LEU A 123 -9.79 9.74 -4.71
N LEU A 124 -9.62 11.00 -4.30
CA LEU A 124 -9.60 11.42 -2.89
C LEU A 124 -10.98 11.32 -2.22
N ILE A 125 -12.05 11.61 -2.95
CA ILE A 125 -13.43 11.37 -2.51
C ILE A 125 -13.67 9.86 -2.42
N GLY A 126 -13.29 9.09 -3.44
CA GLY A 126 -13.38 7.63 -3.44
C GLY A 126 -12.63 6.97 -2.29
N PHE A 127 -11.40 7.42 -2.01
CA PHE A 127 -10.64 7.04 -0.81
C PHE A 127 -11.42 7.34 0.46
N SER A 128 -11.93 8.56 0.60
CA SER A 128 -12.69 9.00 1.79
C SER A 128 -13.94 8.15 2.03
N VAL A 129 -14.68 7.80 0.98
CA VAL A 129 -15.84 6.87 1.07
C VAL A 129 -15.38 5.45 1.40
N PHE A 130 -14.29 4.98 0.77
CA PHE A 130 -13.71 3.67 1.06
C PHE A 130 -13.27 3.54 2.53
N LEU A 131 -12.84 4.63 3.20
CA LEU A 131 -12.50 4.62 4.63
C LEU A 131 -13.70 4.33 5.55
N LEU A 132 -14.89 4.74 5.12
CA LEU A 132 -16.14 4.55 5.86
C LEU A 132 -16.70 3.14 5.63
N LEU A 133 -16.48 2.57 4.44
CA LEU A 133 -16.98 1.24 4.05
C LEU A 133 -16.02 0.09 4.40
N SER A 134 -14.71 0.35 4.52
CA SER A 134 -13.68 -0.65 4.75
C SER A 134 -13.84 -1.35 6.11
N ARG A 135 -14.29 -2.60 6.10
CA ARG A 135 -14.47 -3.42 7.32
C ARG A 135 -13.19 -4.18 7.75
N SER A 136 -12.26 -4.45 6.82
CA SER A 136 -11.05 -5.25 7.03
C SER A 136 -10.10 -4.66 8.10
N PRO A 137 -9.55 -5.49 9.01
CA PRO A 137 -8.66 -5.02 10.07
C PRO A 137 -7.27 -4.58 9.55
N GLU A 138 -6.76 -5.23 8.51
CA GLU A 138 -5.46 -4.88 7.90
C GLU A 138 -5.49 -3.50 7.26
N THR A 139 -6.51 -3.24 6.44
CA THR A 139 -6.75 -1.95 5.79
C THR A 139 -6.93 -0.85 6.84
N LYS A 140 -7.70 -1.08 7.91
CA LYS A 140 -7.83 -0.16 9.06
C LYS A 140 -6.47 0.15 9.71
N ARG A 141 -5.63 -0.86 9.96
CA ARG A 141 -4.32 -0.66 10.61
C ARG A 141 -3.36 0.15 9.74
N ALA A 142 -3.32 -0.13 8.42
CA ALA A 142 -2.55 0.66 7.46
C ALA A 142 -2.99 2.13 7.46
N LEU A 143 -4.31 2.34 7.47
CA LEU A 143 -4.93 3.66 7.50
C LEU A 143 -4.57 4.48 8.76
N VAL A 144 -4.85 3.93 9.94
CA VAL A 144 -4.73 4.63 11.24
C VAL A 144 -3.29 5.03 11.55
N HIS A 145 -2.32 4.14 11.29
CA HIS A 145 -0.92 4.41 11.63
C HIS A 145 -0.08 5.00 10.48
N GLY A 146 -0.52 4.83 9.23
CA GLY A 146 0.27 5.19 8.05
C GLY A 146 -0.23 6.42 7.31
N VAL A 147 -1.49 6.38 6.86
CA VAL A 147 -1.90 7.11 5.64
C VAL A 147 -2.82 8.29 5.93
N GLY A 148 -3.86 8.10 6.74
CA GLY A 148 -4.99 9.04 6.80
C GLY A 148 -4.66 10.39 7.45
N THR A 149 -3.87 10.39 8.54
CA THR A 149 -3.43 11.62 9.22
C THR A 149 -2.46 12.45 8.38
N ARG A 150 -1.51 11.78 7.71
CA ARG A 150 -0.51 12.43 6.84
C ARG A 150 -1.15 13.01 5.58
N LEU A 151 -2.07 12.27 4.96
CA LEU A 151 -2.81 12.77 3.81
C LEU A 151 -3.72 13.93 4.21
N ALA A 152 -4.41 13.87 5.36
CA ALA A 152 -5.22 14.98 5.85
C ALA A 152 -4.38 16.25 6.08
N LEU A 153 -3.19 16.12 6.69
CA LEU A 153 -2.25 17.23 6.84
C LEU A 153 -1.81 17.80 5.48
N ALA A 154 -1.46 16.95 4.52
CA ALA A 154 -1.10 17.38 3.16
C ALA A 154 -2.25 18.15 2.48
N ASN A 155 -3.49 17.69 2.62
CA ASN A 155 -4.68 18.36 2.09
C ASN A 155 -4.89 19.75 2.72
N TYR A 156 -4.75 19.87 4.05
CA TYR A 156 -4.82 21.17 4.75
C TYR A 156 -3.73 22.13 4.29
N MET A 157 -2.49 21.66 4.19
CA MET A 157 -1.37 22.46 3.70
C MET A 157 -1.55 22.87 2.23
N MET A 158 -2.20 22.05 1.40
CA MET A 158 -2.49 22.39 0.00
C MET A 158 -3.59 23.45 -0.12
N GLY A 159 -4.57 23.45 0.77
CA GLY A 159 -5.52 24.56 0.92
C GLY A 159 -4.80 25.86 1.32
N LEU A 160 -3.87 25.80 2.27
CA LEU A 160 -3.05 26.96 2.67
C LEU A 160 -2.16 27.47 1.52
N TRP A 161 -1.56 26.56 0.75
CA TRP A 161 -0.77 26.90 -0.44
C TRP A 161 -1.59 27.69 -1.48
N ALA A 162 -2.84 27.30 -1.75
CA ALA A 162 -3.71 28.01 -2.68
C ALA A 162 -3.97 29.47 -2.28
N ILE A 163 -3.99 29.76 -0.97
CA ILE A 163 -4.08 31.13 -0.44
C ILE A 163 -2.76 31.88 -0.72
N PHE A 164 -1.61 31.27 -0.45
CA PHE A 164 -0.30 31.87 -0.74
C PHE A 164 -0.06 32.14 -2.24
N TRP A 165 -0.61 31.30 -3.11
CA TRP A 165 -0.61 31.48 -4.56
C TRP A 165 -1.37 32.75 -4.99
N ILE A 166 -2.60 32.94 -4.49
CA ILE A 166 -3.45 34.07 -4.86
C ILE A 166 -2.93 35.42 -4.39
N LEU A 167 -2.16 35.47 -3.29
CA LEU A 167 -1.68 36.73 -2.75
C LEU A 167 -0.72 37.48 -3.69
N ASP A 168 -0.14 36.81 -4.70
CA ASP A 168 0.62 37.41 -5.79
C ASP A 168 1.79 38.30 -5.30
N ARG A 169 2.48 37.84 -4.25
CA ARG A 169 3.64 38.51 -3.62
C ARG A 169 4.87 37.60 -3.61
N PRO A 170 6.10 38.15 -3.72
CA PRO A 170 7.33 37.34 -3.65
C PRO A 170 7.46 36.57 -2.34
N LEU A 171 7.12 37.18 -1.20
CA LEU A 171 7.13 36.52 0.11
C LEU A 171 6.14 35.34 0.17
N THR A 172 4.97 35.45 -0.47
CA THR A 172 3.98 34.37 -0.45
C THR A 172 4.34 33.27 -1.43
N PHE A 173 5.07 33.55 -2.52
CA PHE A 173 5.68 32.52 -3.36
C PHE A 173 6.78 31.74 -2.62
N ILE A 174 7.60 32.38 -1.79
CA ILE A 174 8.58 31.69 -0.93
C ILE A 174 7.87 30.80 0.10
N LEU A 175 6.86 31.32 0.81
CA LEU A 175 6.06 30.54 1.76
C LEU A 175 5.29 29.39 1.08
N GLY A 176 4.76 29.63 -0.12
CA GLY A 176 4.13 28.61 -0.96
C GLY A 176 5.10 27.51 -1.35
N THR A 177 6.32 27.86 -1.75
CA THR A 177 7.38 26.89 -2.09
C THR A 177 7.76 26.04 -0.88
N ALA A 178 7.96 26.67 0.29
CA ALA A 178 8.24 25.95 1.54
C ALA A 178 7.09 25.00 1.92
N THR A 179 5.84 25.45 1.76
CA THR A 179 4.62 24.66 2.03
C THR A 179 4.55 23.45 1.10
N LEU A 180 4.75 23.63 -0.21
CA LEU A 180 4.83 22.54 -1.19
C LEU A 180 5.99 21.58 -0.91
N GLY A 181 7.13 22.08 -0.46
CA GLY A 181 8.28 21.25 -0.05
C GLY A 181 7.92 20.33 1.12
N VAL A 182 7.24 20.84 2.14
CA VAL A 182 6.75 20.04 3.27
C VAL A 182 5.68 19.04 2.83
N ILE A 183 4.72 19.44 1.97
CA ILE A 183 3.73 18.53 1.38
C ILE A 183 4.43 17.39 0.62
N ALA A 184 5.40 17.71 -0.23
CA ALA A 184 6.16 16.72 -1.00
C ALA A 184 6.90 15.74 -0.09
N LEU A 185 7.53 16.21 1.00
CA LEU A 185 8.20 15.34 1.98
C LEU A 185 7.21 14.43 2.73
N ILE A 186 6.06 14.95 3.16
CA ILE A 186 5.01 14.16 3.82
C ILE A 186 4.48 13.08 2.87
N LEU A 187 4.18 13.46 1.63
CA LEU A 187 3.66 12.54 0.62
C LEU A 187 4.72 11.52 0.15
N LEU A 188 5.99 11.90 0.03
CA LEU A 188 7.09 10.99 -0.31
C LEU A 188 7.32 9.97 0.81
N PHE A 189 7.31 10.40 2.07
CA PHE A 189 7.39 9.49 3.21
C PHE A 189 6.18 8.55 3.29
N ASN A 190 4.97 9.05 2.95
CA ASN A 190 3.77 8.22 2.84
C ASN A 190 3.92 7.17 1.72
N ALA A 191 4.34 7.59 0.52
CA ALA A 191 4.56 6.70 -0.63
C ALA A 191 5.64 5.64 -0.34
N LEU A 192 6.71 5.99 0.38
CA LEU A 192 7.74 5.05 0.82
C LEU A 192 7.21 4.03 1.83
N VAL A 193 6.42 4.45 2.82
CA VAL A 193 5.78 3.55 3.79
C VAL A 193 4.79 2.61 3.09
N LEU A 194 4.01 3.11 2.13
CA LEU A 194 3.15 2.29 1.25
C LEU A 194 3.97 1.27 0.44
N ALA A 195 5.09 1.68 -0.16
CA ALA A 195 5.91 0.81 -0.99
C ALA A 195 6.61 -0.31 -0.19
N VAL A 196 7.04 -0.03 1.05
CA VAL A 196 7.81 -0.98 1.87
C VAL A 196 6.93 -1.83 2.79
N ARG A 197 5.92 -1.22 3.43
CA ARG A 197 5.16 -1.87 4.53
C ARG A 197 3.82 -2.45 4.11
N TYR A 198 3.24 -1.95 3.01
CA TYR A 198 1.94 -2.37 2.48
C TYR A 198 2.02 -2.56 0.95
N PRO A 199 2.87 -3.47 0.45
CA PRO A 199 3.05 -3.66 -0.99
C PRO A 199 1.71 -4.04 -1.67
N PRO A 200 1.46 -3.56 -2.89
CA PRO A 200 0.16 -3.70 -3.53
C PRO A 200 -0.15 -5.15 -3.89
N ALA A 201 -1.13 -5.74 -3.21
CA ALA A 201 -1.59 -7.10 -3.48
C ALA A 201 -2.50 -7.13 -4.72
N ALA A 202 -2.12 -7.92 -5.74
CA ALA A 202 -2.93 -8.10 -6.94
C ALA A 202 -4.34 -8.69 -6.69
N LYS A 203 -4.57 -9.26 -5.50
CA LYS A 203 -5.87 -9.79 -5.05
C LYS A 203 -6.88 -8.70 -4.68
N HIS A 204 -6.43 -7.48 -4.37
CA HIS A 204 -7.29 -6.38 -3.92
C HIS A 204 -7.06 -5.10 -4.77
N PRO A 205 -7.55 -5.09 -6.03
CA PRO A 205 -7.30 -3.98 -6.96
C PRO A 205 -7.97 -2.67 -6.54
N LEU A 206 -9.05 -2.71 -5.75
CA LEU A 206 -9.74 -1.52 -5.24
C LEU A 206 -8.94 -0.85 -4.10
N ASP A 207 -8.36 -1.63 -3.17
CA ASP A 207 -7.44 -1.12 -2.16
C ASP A 207 -6.23 -0.44 -2.82
N TRP A 208 -5.68 -1.04 -3.89
CA TRP A 208 -4.64 -0.36 -4.69
C TRP A 208 -5.13 0.97 -5.27
N LEU A 209 -6.28 0.95 -5.97
CA LEU A 209 -6.81 2.11 -6.67
C LEU A 209 -7.15 3.27 -5.73
N PHE A 210 -7.73 3.01 -4.56
CA PHE A 210 -8.14 4.08 -3.65
C PHE A 210 -7.08 4.46 -2.61
N ILE A 211 -6.21 3.55 -2.16
CA ILE A 211 -5.19 3.88 -1.14
C ILE A 211 -3.90 4.38 -1.79
N HIS A 212 -3.40 3.69 -2.83
CA HIS A 212 -2.08 4.00 -3.40
C HIS A 212 -2.13 5.06 -4.49
N VAL A 213 -3.12 5.00 -5.39
CA VAL A 213 -3.15 5.89 -6.57
C VAL A 213 -3.29 7.37 -6.21
N PRO A 214 -4.28 7.84 -5.41
CA PRO A 214 -4.40 9.26 -5.09
C PRO A 214 -3.17 9.81 -4.33
N VAL A 215 -2.57 9.05 -3.41
CA VAL A 215 -1.35 9.48 -2.70
C VAL A 215 -0.18 9.69 -3.69
N LYS A 216 0.00 8.77 -4.64
CA LYS A 216 1.04 8.86 -5.67
C LYS A 216 0.78 9.94 -6.69
N LEU A 217 -0.47 10.11 -7.14
CA LEU A 217 -0.86 11.19 -8.05
C LEU A 217 -0.61 12.56 -7.41
N PHE A 218 -1.03 12.74 -6.16
CA PHE A 218 -0.79 13.99 -5.42
C PHE A 218 0.72 14.24 -5.26
N LEU A 219 1.51 13.22 -4.88
CA LEU A 219 2.96 13.34 -4.81
C LEU A 219 3.59 13.73 -6.16
N VAL A 220 3.17 13.09 -7.26
CA VAL A 220 3.75 13.32 -8.59
C VAL A 220 3.48 14.73 -9.10
N ILE A 221 2.26 15.28 -8.93
CA ILE A 221 2.00 16.67 -9.36
C ILE A 221 2.74 17.69 -8.48
N THR A 222 2.74 17.49 -7.15
CA THR A 222 3.47 18.37 -6.23
C THR A 222 4.97 18.36 -6.54
N LEU A 223 5.57 17.18 -6.75
CA LEU A 223 7.01 17.00 -6.91
C LEU A 223 7.52 17.23 -8.33
N GLN A 224 6.74 16.96 -9.38
CA GLN A 224 7.19 17.19 -10.77
C GLN A 224 6.83 18.59 -11.29
N TYR A 225 5.80 19.23 -10.74
CA TYR A 225 5.22 20.44 -11.31
C TYR A 225 5.09 21.58 -10.28
N ASP A 226 4.18 21.47 -9.30
CA ASP A 226 3.77 22.61 -8.47
C ASP A 226 4.96 23.25 -7.73
N LEU A 227 5.83 22.41 -7.12
CA LEU A 227 7.00 22.86 -6.35
C LEU A 227 7.95 23.71 -7.19
N TRP A 228 8.22 23.30 -8.42
CA TRP A 228 9.20 23.95 -9.29
C TRP A 228 8.62 25.16 -10.02
N GLN A 229 7.34 25.12 -10.41
CA GLN A 229 6.66 26.32 -10.91
C GLN A 229 6.64 27.40 -9.82
N GLN A 230 6.29 27.05 -8.58
CA GLN A 230 6.30 28.00 -7.47
C GLN A 230 7.70 28.53 -7.16
N LEU A 231 8.72 27.66 -7.15
CA LEU A 231 10.11 28.06 -6.93
C LEU A 231 10.60 29.05 -8.00
N PHE A 232 10.22 28.86 -9.27
CA PHE A 232 10.63 29.78 -10.35
C PHE A 232 10.04 31.17 -10.16
N MET A 233 8.77 31.26 -9.78
CA MET A 233 8.14 32.55 -9.44
C MET A 233 8.72 33.16 -8.16
N ALA A 234 9.14 32.34 -7.19
CA ALA A 234 9.82 32.81 -5.97
C ALA A 234 11.25 33.34 -6.24
N LEU A 235 11.93 32.81 -7.26
CA LEU A 235 13.26 33.25 -7.71
C LEU A 235 13.22 34.38 -8.76
N GLY A 236 12.05 34.73 -9.30
CA GLY A 236 11.91 35.71 -10.40
C GLY A 236 12.32 35.19 -11.79
N TYR A 237 12.41 33.86 -11.96
CA TYR A 237 12.63 33.17 -13.24
C TYR A 237 11.32 33.03 -14.03
N ASP A 238 10.54 34.12 -14.06
CA ASP A 238 9.24 34.21 -14.70
C ASP A 238 9.15 35.52 -15.50
N PHE A 239 8.38 35.51 -16.59
CA PHE A 239 8.26 36.67 -17.46
C PHE A 239 7.59 37.88 -16.80
N GLY A 240 6.76 37.66 -15.77
CA GLY A 240 5.95 38.70 -15.14
C GLY A 240 6.72 39.60 -14.18
N SER A 241 7.57 39.01 -13.34
CA SER A 241 8.33 39.77 -12.33
C SER A 241 9.73 40.19 -12.80
N GLY A 242 10.40 39.36 -13.60
CA GLY A 242 11.77 39.62 -14.08
C GLY A 242 11.92 39.85 -15.59
N GLY A 243 10.85 39.69 -16.38
CA GLY A 243 10.86 39.94 -17.82
C GLY A 243 11.53 38.83 -18.64
N HIS A 244 11.90 39.15 -19.88
CA HIS A 244 12.45 38.17 -20.82
C HIS A 244 13.85 37.67 -20.43
N GLU A 245 14.71 38.55 -19.91
CA GLU A 245 16.11 38.21 -19.61
C GLU A 245 16.24 37.21 -18.45
N THR A 246 15.49 37.41 -17.35
CA THR A 246 15.50 36.45 -16.22
C THR A 246 14.81 35.14 -16.58
N LEU A 247 13.80 35.17 -17.46
CA LEU A 247 13.20 33.95 -18.01
C LEU A 247 14.28 33.13 -18.73
N VAL A 248 15.06 33.74 -19.64
CA VAL A 248 16.16 33.07 -20.36
C VAL A 248 17.23 32.53 -19.40
N GLN A 249 17.58 33.27 -18.33
CA GLN A 249 18.47 32.76 -17.27
C GLN A 249 17.91 31.51 -16.58
N GLY A 250 16.58 31.42 -16.42
CA GLY A 250 15.86 30.24 -15.91
C GLY A 250 15.88 29.00 -16.83
N LEU A 251 16.36 29.09 -18.08
CA LEU A 251 16.37 27.97 -19.03
C LEU A 251 17.20 26.78 -18.55
N TRP A 252 18.44 27.03 -18.11
CA TRP A 252 19.35 25.97 -17.67
C TRP A 252 18.92 25.32 -16.35
N PRO A 253 18.46 26.07 -15.33
CA PRO A 253 17.75 25.50 -14.18
C PRO A 253 16.55 24.63 -14.58
N ALA A 254 15.69 25.10 -15.50
CA ALA A 254 14.51 24.35 -15.93
C ALA A 254 14.89 23.03 -16.62
N PHE A 255 15.90 23.07 -17.51
CA PHE A 255 16.48 21.88 -18.13
C PHE A 255 17.01 20.88 -17.08
N GLY A 256 17.81 21.37 -16.12
CA GLY A 256 18.38 20.54 -15.05
C GLY A 256 17.32 19.88 -14.17
N ILE A 257 16.25 20.60 -13.86
CA ILE A 257 15.11 20.09 -13.08
C ILE A 257 14.34 19.03 -13.87
N VAL A 258 13.95 19.30 -15.12
CA VAL A 258 13.20 18.34 -15.95
C VAL A 258 14.02 17.07 -16.20
N ALA A 259 15.30 17.20 -16.54
CA ALA A 259 16.19 16.06 -16.74
C ALA A 259 16.44 15.29 -15.44
N GLY A 260 16.73 15.99 -14.33
CA GLY A 260 17.00 15.39 -13.02
C GLY A 260 15.79 14.65 -12.45
N LEU A 261 14.60 15.24 -12.53
CA LEU A 261 13.34 14.57 -12.15
C LEU A 261 12.98 13.43 -13.09
N GLY A 262 13.30 13.53 -14.39
CA GLY A 262 13.15 12.43 -15.34
C GLY A 262 13.99 11.22 -14.94
N VAL A 263 15.27 11.42 -14.60
CA VAL A 263 16.17 10.38 -14.09
C VAL A 263 15.71 9.84 -12.75
N PHE A 264 15.34 10.70 -11.79
CA PHE A 264 14.81 10.27 -10.48
C PHE A 264 13.53 9.45 -10.63
N SER A 265 12.58 9.91 -11.44
CA SER A 265 11.33 9.21 -11.76
C SER A 265 11.62 7.85 -12.39
N ALA A 266 12.52 7.78 -13.36
CA ALA A 266 12.92 6.52 -13.99
C ALA A 266 13.57 5.53 -12.99
N LEU A 267 14.48 5.98 -12.13
CA LEU A 267 15.07 5.14 -11.08
C LEU A 267 14.02 4.61 -10.11
N TRP A 268 13.09 5.48 -9.68
CA TRP A 268 11.97 5.11 -8.82
C TRP A 268 11.04 4.08 -9.49
N ILE A 269 10.61 4.35 -10.72
CA ILE A 269 9.76 3.46 -11.53
C ILE A 269 10.44 2.11 -11.75
N PHE A 270 11.74 2.08 -12.05
CA PHE A 270 12.49 0.83 -12.25
C PHE A 270 12.50 -0.03 -10.98
N ALA A 271 12.81 0.56 -9.82
CA ALA A 271 12.84 -0.14 -8.54
C ALA A 271 11.45 -0.62 -8.08
N THR A 272 10.43 0.22 -8.25
CA THR A 272 9.06 -0.01 -7.72
C THR A 272 8.09 -0.65 -8.72
N ALA A 273 8.47 -0.72 -10.01
CA ALA A 273 7.61 -1.07 -11.14
C ALA A 273 6.23 -0.37 -11.10
N ASP A 274 6.22 0.90 -10.70
CA ASP A 274 5.02 1.63 -10.33
C ASP A 274 4.34 2.29 -11.53
N LEU A 275 3.32 1.61 -12.05
CA LEU A 275 2.54 2.07 -13.19
C LEU A 275 1.90 3.44 -12.95
N THR A 276 1.40 3.72 -11.74
CA THR A 276 0.76 5.02 -11.42
C THR A 276 1.74 6.16 -11.60
N TRP A 277 2.95 6.01 -11.07
CA TRP A 277 3.98 7.03 -11.14
C TRP A 277 4.40 7.29 -12.59
N ALA A 278 4.58 6.23 -13.37
CA ALA A 278 4.94 6.32 -14.79
C ALA A 278 3.85 7.01 -15.63
N VAL A 279 2.58 6.59 -15.51
CA VAL A 279 1.46 7.18 -16.27
C VAL A 279 1.27 8.66 -15.89
N ALA A 280 1.34 8.98 -14.60
CA ALA A 280 1.18 10.34 -14.11
C ALA A 280 2.32 11.26 -14.56
N GLY A 281 3.57 10.82 -14.43
CA GLY A 281 4.74 11.57 -14.89
C GLY A 281 4.72 11.79 -16.40
N VAL A 282 4.44 10.75 -17.20
CA VAL A 282 4.30 10.88 -18.66
C VAL A 282 3.17 11.85 -19.03
N TYR A 283 2.01 11.78 -18.37
CA TYR A 283 0.90 12.71 -18.63
C TYR A 283 1.28 14.18 -18.37
N LEU A 284 1.94 14.48 -17.26
CA LEU A 284 2.38 15.86 -16.95
C LEU A 284 3.46 16.35 -17.94
N ASN A 285 4.41 15.48 -18.32
CA ASN A 285 5.42 15.81 -19.32
C ASN A 285 4.79 16.03 -20.72
N ILE A 286 3.74 15.28 -21.08
CA ILE A 286 2.95 15.54 -22.31
C ILE A 286 2.23 16.88 -22.20
N GLY A 287 1.61 17.23 -21.07
CA GLY A 287 0.99 18.53 -20.86
C GLY A 287 1.97 19.71 -20.97
N LEU A 288 3.23 19.50 -20.58
CA LEU A 288 4.32 20.49 -20.71
C LEU A 288 4.75 20.66 -22.18
N LEU A 289 4.77 19.57 -22.95
CA LEU A 289 5.05 19.57 -24.39
C LEU A 289 3.89 20.16 -25.21
N TRP A 290 2.64 19.86 -24.84
CA TRP A 290 1.43 20.26 -25.56
C TRP A 290 1.02 21.71 -25.30
N HIS A 291 1.80 22.47 -24.53
CA HIS A 291 1.50 23.85 -24.22
C HIS A 291 1.70 24.78 -25.43
N LYS A 292 0.72 24.77 -26.35
CA LYS A 292 0.62 25.59 -27.58
C LYS A 292 0.65 27.11 -27.33
N HIS A 293 0.63 27.54 -26.06
CA HIS A 293 0.55 28.94 -25.63
C HIS A 293 1.82 29.44 -24.94
N PHE A 294 3.00 28.89 -25.27
CA PHE A 294 4.26 29.63 -25.07
C PHE A 294 4.42 30.84 -26.04
N SER A 295 3.31 31.31 -26.63
CA SER A 295 3.21 32.53 -27.46
C SER A 295 3.21 33.81 -26.61
N LEU A 296 3.89 33.80 -25.47
CA LEU A 296 3.92 34.88 -24.47
C LEU A 296 5.10 35.84 -24.66
N ILE A 297 5.72 35.82 -25.84
CA ILE A 297 6.66 36.83 -26.28
C ILE A 297 5.88 37.92 -27.02
N GLY A 298 5.42 38.92 -26.27
CA GLY A 298 5.03 40.22 -26.83
C GLY A 298 3.69 40.30 -27.58
N GLY A 299 2.75 39.37 -27.40
CA GLY A 299 1.41 39.48 -27.99
C GLY A 299 1.37 39.38 -29.52
N ARG A 300 2.39 38.74 -30.10
CA ARG A 300 2.48 38.40 -31.52
C ARG A 300 2.09 36.93 -31.68
N ASP A 301 1.23 36.62 -32.65
CA ASP A 301 0.73 35.25 -32.87
C ASP A 301 1.83 34.28 -33.39
N ASP A 302 2.98 34.83 -33.79
CA ASP A 302 4.21 34.15 -34.18
C ASP A 302 5.04 33.72 -32.94
N GLY A 303 4.45 32.94 -32.03
CA GLY A 303 5.14 32.52 -30.79
C GLY A 303 6.45 31.77 -31.04
N GLU A 304 7.54 32.15 -30.37
CA GLU A 304 8.80 31.38 -30.48
C GLU A 304 8.58 29.95 -29.97
N PRO A 305 9.10 28.93 -30.68
CA PRO A 305 9.05 27.56 -30.21
C PRO A 305 9.83 27.43 -28.89
N ARG A 306 9.25 26.68 -27.92
CA ARG A 306 9.91 26.32 -26.66
C ARG A 306 11.36 25.88 -26.93
N PRO A 307 12.37 26.41 -26.22
CA PRO A 307 13.78 26.17 -26.53
C PRO A 307 14.10 24.68 -26.72
N ALA A 308 14.74 24.37 -27.85
CA ALA A 308 15.13 23.01 -28.23
C ALA A 308 15.73 22.15 -27.10
N PRO A 309 16.67 22.63 -26.24
CA PRO A 309 17.20 21.81 -25.14
C PRO A 309 16.13 21.37 -24.14
N LEU A 310 15.15 22.22 -23.82
CA LEU A 310 14.08 21.89 -22.89
C LEU A 310 13.10 20.88 -23.50
N THR A 311 12.75 21.05 -24.77
CA THR A 311 11.92 20.09 -25.53
C THR A 311 12.61 18.72 -25.60
N ALA A 312 13.92 18.68 -25.83
CA ALA A 312 14.71 17.45 -25.81
C ALA A 312 14.72 16.79 -24.40
N ALA A 313 14.86 17.57 -23.32
CA ALA A 313 14.80 17.05 -21.95
C ALA A 313 13.44 16.42 -21.61
N ILE A 314 12.34 17.00 -22.07
CA ILE A 314 10.98 16.46 -21.87
C ILE A 314 10.82 15.13 -22.61
N ILE A 315 11.22 15.07 -23.89
CA ILE A 315 11.14 13.85 -24.70
C ILE A 315 12.02 12.74 -24.11
N LEU A 316 13.24 13.08 -23.65
CA LEU A 316 14.13 12.17 -22.96
C LEU A 316 13.53 11.66 -21.65
N SER A 317 12.93 12.54 -20.83
CA SER A 317 12.26 12.19 -19.58
C SER A 317 11.09 11.21 -19.80
N ILE A 318 10.23 11.47 -20.80
CA ILE A 318 9.13 10.55 -21.18
C ILE A 318 9.70 9.19 -21.61
N SER A 319 10.70 9.20 -22.48
CA SER A 319 11.32 7.99 -23.03
C SER A 319 11.95 7.14 -21.92
N LEU A 320 12.68 7.79 -21.00
CA LEU A 320 13.35 7.14 -19.88
C LEU A 320 12.35 6.54 -18.88
N GLN A 321 11.23 7.22 -18.59
CA GLN A 321 10.17 6.69 -17.73
C GLN A 321 9.47 5.45 -18.35
N ILE A 322 9.21 5.46 -19.66
CA ILE A 322 8.62 4.31 -20.38
C ILE A 322 9.59 3.12 -20.39
N VAL A 323 10.86 3.35 -20.73
CA VAL A 323 11.90 2.31 -20.74
C VAL A 323 12.11 1.73 -19.33
N ALA A 324 12.14 2.58 -18.30
CA ALA A 324 12.26 2.16 -16.91
C ALA A 324 11.08 1.29 -16.44
N LEU A 325 9.85 1.61 -16.86
CA LEU A 325 8.67 0.79 -16.56
C LEU A 325 8.77 -0.60 -17.20
N ILE A 326 9.12 -0.67 -18.49
CA ILE A 326 9.29 -1.94 -19.22
C ILE A 326 10.42 -2.77 -18.58
N ALA A 327 11.55 -2.14 -18.29
CA ALA A 327 12.70 -2.79 -17.65
C ALA A 327 12.37 -3.28 -16.23
N GLY A 328 11.65 -2.49 -15.43
CA GLY A 328 11.22 -2.88 -14.06
C GLY A 328 10.25 -4.06 -14.06
N ILE A 329 9.29 -4.09 -15.00
CA ILE A 329 8.37 -5.22 -15.19
C ILE A 329 9.14 -6.47 -15.65
N ALA A 330 10.05 -6.34 -16.61
CA ALA A 330 10.88 -7.44 -17.09
C ALA A 330 11.78 -8.00 -15.97
N TRP A 331 12.43 -7.13 -15.19
CA TRP A 331 13.27 -7.51 -14.06
C TRP A 331 12.49 -8.28 -12.99
N ARG A 332 11.30 -7.79 -12.61
CA ARG A 332 10.42 -8.51 -11.65
C ARG A 332 9.99 -9.88 -12.17
N ARG A 333 9.66 -10.00 -13.46
CA ARG A 333 9.31 -11.30 -14.08
C ARG A 333 10.50 -12.26 -14.11
N ILE A 334 11.72 -11.78 -14.29
CA ILE A 334 12.94 -12.60 -14.23
C ILE A 334 13.22 -13.04 -12.78
N LYS A 335 13.15 -12.11 -11.82
CA LYS A 335 13.41 -12.41 -10.40
C LYS A 335 12.42 -13.45 -9.85
N ALA A 336 11.13 -13.31 -10.14
CA ALA A 336 10.11 -14.29 -9.73
C ALA A 336 10.38 -15.71 -10.28
N ARG A 337 10.97 -15.83 -11.48
CA ARG A 337 11.39 -17.13 -12.06
C ARG A 337 12.67 -17.70 -11.43
N GLN A 338 13.49 -16.87 -10.79
CA GLN A 338 14.69 -17.28 -10.08
C GLN A 338 14.38 -17.68 -8.63
N GLU A 339 13.48 -16.96 -7.96
CA GLU A 339 13.02 -17.28 -6.60
C GLU A 339 12.31 -18.65 -6.56
N GLY A 340 11.56 -19.02 -7.61
CA GLY A 340 11.00 -20.38 -7.75
C GLY A 340 12.01 -21.48 -8.12
N ARG A 341 13.30 -21.16 -8.32
CA ARG A 341 14.37 -22.13 -8.62
C ARG A 341 15.34 -22.37 -7.46
N ILE A 342 15.33 -21.50 -6.46
CA ILE A 342 16.11 -21.65 -5.23
C ILE A 342 15.11 -21.84 -4.09
N ALA A 343 14.46 -23.00 -4.09
CA ALA A 343 13.88 -23.50 -2.85
C ALA A 343 15.03 -23.69 -1.86
N LEU A 344 14.96 -23.01 -0.71
CA LEU A 344 15.77 -23.40 0.44
C LEU A 344 15.45 -24.87 0.76
N PRO A 345 16.43 -25.69 1.20
CA PRO A 345 16.11 -26.97 1.79
C PRO A 345 15.12 -26.69 2.94
N LEU A 346 13.97 -27.37 2.93
CA LEU A 346 12.97 -27.19 3.97
C LEU A 346 13.62 -27.44 5.32
N THR A 347 13.27 -26.64 6.33
CA THR A 347 13.72 -26.98 7.68
C THR A 347 13.08 -28.30 8.10
N PRO A 348 13.73 -29.14 8.94
CA PRO A 348 13.15 -30.43 9.33
C PRO A 348 11.77 -30.32 9.99
N GLU A 349 11.46 -29.18 10.61
CA GLU A 349 10.13 -28.88 11.16
C GLU A 349 9.09 -28.60 10.06
N GLU A 350 9.47 -27.89 8.99
CA GLU A 350 8.60 -27.66 7.82
C GLU A 350 8.37 -28.94 7.02
N GLU A 351 9.38 -29.80 6.85
CA GLU A 351 9.19 -31.13 6.25
C GLU A 351 8.20 -31.97 7.08
N ALA A 352 8.34 -31.97 8.41
CA ALA A 352 7.42 -32.66 9.30
C ALA A 352 6.00 -32.04 9.34
N ALA A 353 5.85 -30.76 8.99
CA ALA A 353 4.55 -30.10 8.85
C ALA A 353 3.89 -30.43 7.51
N VAL A 354 4.65 -30.43 6.40
CA VAL A 354 4.18 -30.85 5.07
C VAL A 354 3.76 -32.32 5.09
N TYR A 355 4.57 -33.19 5.69
CA TYR A 355 4.25 -34.62 5.80
C TYR A 355 2.99 -34.87 6.65
N ARG A 356 2.77 -34.07 7.71
CA ARG A 356 1.51 -34.11 8.49
C ARG A 356 0.31 -33.66 7.67
N ALA A 357 0.41 -32.54 6.95
CA ALA A 357 -0.67 -32.05 6.10
C ALA A 357 -1.01 -33.02 4.95
N GLU A 358 0.00 -33.69 4.38
CA GLU A 358 -0.20 -34.72 3.34
C GLU A 358 -0.78 -36.02 3.92
N ALA A 359 -0.36 -36.43 5.12
CA ALA A 359 -0.96 -37.55 5.84
C ALA A 359 -2.43 -37.29 6.21
N GLU A 360 -2.77 -36.09 6.71
CA GLU A 360 -4.15 -35.67 6.98
C GLU A 360 -4.99 -35.67 5.69
N ARG A 361 -4.46 -35.13 4.59
CA ARG A 361 -5.15 -35.13 3.29
C ARG A 361 -5.38 -36.55 2.76
N ASN A 362 -4.41 -37.45 2.91
CA ASN A 362 -4.55 -38.85 2.54
C ASN A 362 -5.53 -39.60 3.47
N ALA A 363 -5.57 -39.28 4.77
CA ALA A 363 -6.55 -39.82 5.70
C ALA A 363 -7.98 -39.37 5.35
N HIS A 364 -8.17 -38.09 5.01
CA HIS A 364 -9.46 -37.59 4.52
C HIS A 364 -9.88 -38.23 3.19
N ALA A 365 -8.94 -38.43 2.25
CA ALA A 365 -9.23 -39.13 0.99
C ALA A 365 -9.58 -40.61 1.21
N ALA A 366 -8.89 -41.31 2.12
CA ALA A 366 -9.19 -42.69 2.49
C ALA A 366 -10.54 -42.84 3.21
N ALA A 367 -10.87 -41.91 4.11
CA ALA A 367 -12.17 -41.86 4.78
C ALA A 367 -13.31 -41.58 3.78
N ALA A 368 -13.10 -40.73 2.78
CA ALA A 368 -14.07 -40.47 1.71
C ALA A 368 -14.21 -41.64 0.71
N ALA A 369 -13.21 -42.53 0.63
CA ALA A 369 -13.22 -43.72 -0.22
C ALA A 369 -13.73 -44.98 0.50
N ALA A 370 -14.02 -44.92 1.81
CA ALA A 370 -14.56 -46.04 2.55
C ALA A 370 -16.03 -46.29 2.18
N PRO A 371 -16.41 -47.51 1.73
CA PRO A 371 -17.81 -47.82 1.43
C PRO A 371 -18.66 -47.81 2.71
N PRO A 372 -19.94 -47.41 2.65
CA PRO A 372 -20.82 -47.36 3.80
C PRO A 372 -21.00 -48.78 4.39
N GLN A 373 -20.62 -48.95 5.66
CA GLN A 373 -20.85 -50.21 6.37
C GLN A 373 -22.37 -50.42 6.56
N PRO A 374 -22.90 -51.62 6.27
CA PRO A 374 -24.31 -51.92 6.51
C PRO A 374 -24.59 -51.97 8.01
N ALA A 375 -25.31 -50.96 8.52
CA ALA A 375 -25.78 -50.93 9.89
C ALA A 375 -26.94 -51.93 10.08
N ASN A 376 -26.63 -53.19 10.37
CA ASN A 376 -27.48 -54.12 11.13
C ASN A 376 -26.78 -55.48 11.33
N GLU A 377 -26.24 -55.73 12.53
CA GLU A 377 -26.36 -57.07 13.12
C GLU A 377 -26.36 -56.97 14.66
N VAL A 378 -27.32 -57.65 15.29
CA VAL A 378 -27.56 -57.61 16.74
C VAL A 378 -26.72 -58.70 17.41
N ALA A 379 -26.14 -58.38 18.58
CA ALA A 379 -25.29 -59.27 19.35
C ALA A 379 -26.00 -60.57 19.80
N PRO A 380 -25.21 -61.57 20.25
CA PRO A 380 -25.48 -62.06 21.60
C PRO A 380 -24.24 -62.20 22.50
N VAL A 381 -24.49 -62.04 23.80
CA VAL A 381 -23.58 -62.31 24.91
C VAL A 381 -23.46 -63.84 25.14
N PRO A 382 -22.30 -64.34 25.58
CA PRO A 382 -22.35 -65.23 26.75
C PRO A 382 -21.24 -65.00 27.79
N THR A 383 -21.62 -65.26 29.05
CA THR A 383 -20.78 -65.32 30.25
C THR A 383 -19.96 -66.61 30.36
N GLY A 384 -18.76 -66.60 30.95
CA GLY A 384 -18.16 -67.84 31.48
C GLY A 384 -16.65 -67.84 31.79
N ASN A 385 -16.31 -67.83 33.09
CA ASN A 385 -15.00 -68.10 33.72
C ASN A 385 -14.00 -69.02 32.99
N SER A 386 -12.70 -68.65 33.01
CA SER A 386 -11.61 -69.56 33.45
C SER A 386 -10.31 -68.83 33.83
N LYS A 387 -9.43 -69.57 34.54
CA LYS A 387 -8.29 -69.05 35.35
C LYS A 387 -6.93 -69.02 34.61
N LYS A 388 -6.05 -68.12 35.08
CA LYS A 388 -4.57 -68.20 35.17
C LYS A 388 -3.74 -68.50 33.90
N ALA A 389 -2.80 -67.59 33.58
CA ALA A 389 -1.36 -67.86 33.67
C ALA A 389 -0.53 -66.56 33.65
N ASP A 390 0.62 -66.55 34.32
CA ASP A 390 1.50 -65.37 34.47
C ASP A 390 2.29 -65.04 33.19
N LYS A 391 2.61 -63.74 33.00
CA LYS A 391 4.01 -63.34 32.79
C LYS A 391 4.32 -61.90 33.17
N LYS A 392 5.31 -61.80 34.06
CA LYS A 392 5.93 -60.62 34.66
C LYS A 392 6.94 -59.96 33.70
N LEU A 393 6.88 -58.64 33.54
CA LEU A 393 8.07 -57.79 33.47
C LEU A 393 7.70 -56.34 33.82
N VAL A 394 8.60 -55.70 34.58
CA VAL A 394 8.44 -54.41 35.27
C VAL A 394 9.60 -53.51 34.85
N ASN A 395 9.32 -52.21 34.76
CA ASN A 395 10.15 -51.03 35.08
C ASN A 395 9.48 -49.86 34.34
N ASP A 396 8.69 -49.00 34.98
CA ASP A 396 9.08 -47.96 35.95
C ASP A 396 10.21 -47.05 35.43
N ILE A 397 9.89 -45.77 35.19
CA ILE A 397 10.33 -44.65 36.04
C ILE A 397 9.56 -43.36 35.69
N ALA A 398 9.10 -42.68 36.74
CA ALA A 398 8.51 -41.35 36.84
C ALA A 398 8.75 -40.85 38.29
N ASP A 399 8.66 -39.58 38.66
CA ASP A 399 8.35 -38.32 37.95
C ASP A 399 9.11 -37.18 38.65
N GLU A 400 9.44 -36.08 37.95
CA GLU A 400 9.90 -34.81 38.56
C GLU A 400 9.50 -33.64 37.63
N GLU A 401 8.40 -32.92 37.87
CA GLU A 401 8.19 -31.90 38.93
C GLU A 401 9.18 -30.71 38.77
N ALA A 402 8.84 -29.61 38.08
CA ALA A 402 7.86 -28.54 38.36
C ALA A 402 8.35 -27.42 39.32
N ALA A 403 8.22 -26.18 38.83
CA ALA A 403 8.15 -24.88 39.54
C ALA A 403 9.37 -24.35 40.35
N ALA A 404 9.87 -23.18 39.92
CA ALA A 404 10.26 -22.07 40.81
C ALA A 404 10.26 -20.73 40.04
N GLU A 405 9.76 -19.66 40.67
CA GLU A 405 9.67 -18.31 40.10
C GLU A 405 10.73 -17.33 40.67
N SER A 406 11.00 -16.27 39.90
CA SER A 406 11.22 -14.88 40.36
C SER A 406 12.28 -14.55 41.44
N SER A 407 13.40 -13.95 41.01
CA SER A 407 14.05 -12.71 41.52
C SER A 407 15.52 -12.66 41.03
N GLY A 408 16.21 -11.53 40.85
CA GLY A 408 15.88 -10.10 40.93
C GLY A 408 16.97 -9.28 40.19
N ALA A 409 16.84 -7.97 40.07
CA ALA A 409 17.71 -7.14 39.20
C ALA A 409 18.90 -6.47 39.92
N ALA A 410 20.04 -6.29 39.23
CA ALA A 410 20.89 -5.07 39.29
C ALA A 410 22.07 -5.06 38.29
N ALA A 411 22.18 -3.95 37.56
CA ALA A 411 23.33 -3.13 37.14
C ALA A 411 24.78 -3.68 36.93
N GLU A 412 25.48 -3.01 35.97
CA GLU A 412 26.93 -3.03 35.66
C GLU A 412 27.51 -4.39 35.23
N GLY A 413 28.41 -4.53 34.26
CA GLY A 413 29.30 -3.61 33.54
C GLY A 413 30.54 -4.41 33.11
N VAL A 414 31.38 -3.87 32.22
CA VAL A 414 32.71 -4.45 31.83
C VAL A 414 32.70 -5.68 30.89
N THR A 415 32.86 -5.41 29.59
CA THR A 415 33.67 -6.23 28.66
C THR A 415 35.16 -6.12 29.03
N PRO A 416 36.11 -7.05 28.72
CA PRO A 416 36.23 -7.72 27.41
C PRO A 416 36.94 -9.11 27.32
N THR A 417 36.81 -9.76 26.15
CA THR A 417 37.76 -10.78 25.62
C THR A 417 37.52 -10.85 24.09
N LYS A 418 38.42 -10.45 23.18
CA LYS A 418 39.85 -10.72 22.98
C LYS A 418 40.17 -12.20 22.67
N VAL A 419 39.89 -12.62 21.44
CA VAL A 419 40.63 -13.70 20.77
C VAL A 419 41.25 -13.15 19.48
N THR A 420 42.56 -13.38 19.34
CA THR A 420 43.41 -12.87 18.26
C THR A 420 43.59 -13.89 17.14
N ARG A 421 43.62 -13.44 15.89
CA ARG A 421 44.36 -14.13 14.82
C ARG A 421 45.28 -13.14 14.12
N LYS A 422 46.59 -13.42 14.13
CA LYS A 422 47.67 -12.62 13.54
C LYS A 422 48.63 -13.56 12.80
N LEU A 423 49.39 -13.00 11.86
CA LEU A 423 50.51 -13.58 11.08
C LEU A 423 50.07 -14.35 9.80
N GLY A 424 50.70 -14.19 8.64
CA GLY A 424 51.72 -13.20 8.17
C GLY A 424 51.14 -12.25 7.08
N GLY A 425 51.78 -11.16 6.63
CA GLY A 425 53.23 -10.91 6.50
C GLY A 425 53.73 -11.52 5.18
N SER A 426 54.41 -10.85 4.24
CA SER A 426 55.21 -9.60 4.27
C SER A 426 55.39 -9.05 2.82
N SER A 427 54.99 -7.81 2.49
CA SER A 427 55.81 -6.58 2.43
C SER A 427 56.88 -6.44 1.31
N SER A 428 56.65 -5.50 0.37
CA SER A 428 57.62 -4.52 -0.17
C SER A 428 56.90 -3.64 -1.22
N SER A 429 56.60 -2.36 -0.95
CA SER A 429 57.45 -1.16 -1.01
C SER A 429 57.94 -0.81 -2.42
N GLY A 430 57.43 0.27 -3.03
CA GLY A 430 57.79 0.64 -4.41
C GLY A 430 57.12 1.90 -4.99
N SER A 431 57.23 3.02 -4.30
CA SER A 431 57.00 4.38 -4.84
C SER A 431 58.20 5.23 -4.36
N PRO A 432 58.73 6.24 -5.09
CA PRO A 432 58.01 7.10 -6.05
C PRO A 432 58.79 7.50 -7.34
N THR A 433 58.15 8.28 -8.22
CA THR A 433 58.58 9.64 -8.69
C THR A 433 58.24 10.00 -10.16
N LYS A 434 57.54 11.14 -10.29
CA LYS A 434 57.74 12.29 -11.21
C LYS A 434 57.96 12.12 -12.74
N LYS A 435 57.25 13.03 -13.45
CA LYS A 435 57.57 13.73 -14.71
C LYS A 435 57.55 12.95 -16.02
N LYS A 436 56.63 13.34 -16.90
CA LYS A 436 56.86 14.54 -17.74
C LYS A 436 55.63 15.43 -17.75
#